data_AF-A0A7S2MEW7-F1
#
_entry.id   AF-A0A7S2MEW7-F1
#
_cell.length_a   1.000
_cell.length_b   1.000
_cell.length_c   1.000
_cell.angle_alpha   90.00
_cell.angle_beta   90.00
_cell.angle_gamma   90.00
#
_symmetry.space_group_name_H-M   'P 1'
#
loop_
_entity.id
_entity.type
_entity.pdbx_description
1 polymer ?
#
loop_
_entity_poly.entity_id
_entity_poly.type
_entity_poly.pdbx_seq_one_letter_code
_entity_poly.pdbx_strand_id
1 'polypeptide(L)'
;VVVTYGEFIVLDVSPPPLYLLTLQGTLMFSPDAGDLELNCSYIMIQYGRLIIGYADDPFPNKAIITLEGERTAYELPVYGAKTIAVRTGQLILHGRERVSWTRLAQNVHAGNVTIVVEEHTDWEVG
;
A
#
# COMPACT_ATOMS: atom_id res chain seq x y z
N VAL A 1 -18.00 -4.94 1.53
CA VAL A 1 -18.16 -3.52 1.91
C VAL A 1 -18.16 -2.69 0.63
N VAL A 2 -19.02 -1.68 0.55
CA VAL A 2 -19.09 -0.77 -0.60
C VAL A 2 -19.00 0.66 -0.07
N VAL A 3 -18.07 1.45 -0.61
CA VAL A 3 -18.05 2.91 -0.47
C VAL A 3 -18.69 3.47 -1.72
N THR A 4 -19.88 4.03 -1.59
CA THR A 4 -20.75 4.47 -2.67
C THR A 4 -20.36 5.84 -3.21
N TYR A 5 -20.92 6.21 -4.37
CA TYR A 5 -20.64 7.48 -5.02
C TYR A 5 -20.97 8.67 -4.11
N GLY A 6 -20.06 9.64 -4.02
CA GLY A 6 -20.20 10.82 -3.16
C GLY A 6 -19.77 10.60 -1.71
N GLU A 7 -19.53 9.36 -1.27
CA GLU A 7 -18.98 9.09 0.05
C GLU A 7 -17.47 9.36 0.09
N PHE A 8 -17.04 9.93 1.21
CA PHE A 8 -15.64 10.09 1.56
C PHE A 8 -15.43 9.49 2.95
N ILE A 9 -14.82 8.31 3.00
CA ILE A 9 -14.55 7.58 4.22
C ILE A 9 -13.09 7.74 4.58
N VAL A 10 -12.84 8.15 5.82
CA VAL A 10 -11.50 8.16 6.42
C VAL A 10 -11.35 6.89 7.24
N LEU A 11 -10.31 6.12 6.94
CA LEU A 11 -9.93 4.93 7.68
C LEU A 11 -8.99 5.37 8.81
N ASP A 12 -9.49 5.38 10.04
CA ASP A 12 -8.75 5.73 11.26
C ASP A 12 -8.52 4.53 12.18
N VAL A 13 -9.10 3.36 11.84
CA VAL A 13 -8.91 2.10 12.56
C VAL A 13 -8.83 0.97 11.55
N SER A 14 -7.91 0.01 11.77
CA SER A 14 -7.81 -1.21 10.97
C SER A 14 -9.11 -2.02 11.08
N PRO A 15 -9.85 -2.23 9.97
CA PRO A 15 -11.10 -2.98 10.01
C PRO A 15 -10.80 -4.48 10.12
N PRO A 16 -11.77 -5.30 10.57
CA PRO A 16 -11.65 -6.75 10.42
C PRO A 16 -11.51 -7.13 8.94
N PRO A 17 -10.95 -8.33 8.63
CA PRO A 17 -10.75 -8.76 7.25
C PRO A 17 -12.03 -8.69 6.41
N LEU A 18 -11.91 -8.12 5.21
CA LEU A 18 -13.02 -7.95 4.29
C LEU A 18 -12.84 -8.88 3.09
N TYR A 19 -13.88 -9.65 2.75
CA TYR A 19 -13.76 -10.48 1.54
C TYR A 19 -13.66 -9.62 0.27
N LEU A 20 -14.59 -8.67 0.10
CA LEU A 20 -14.64 -7.76 -1.05
C LEU A 20 -14.88 -6.33 -0.58
N LEU A 21 -14.00 -5.42 -0.99
CA LEU A 21 -14.14 -3.97 -0.86
C LEU A 21 -14.39 -3.36 -2.24
N THR A 22 -15.50 -2.67 -2.44
CA THR A 22 -15.80 -1.94 -3.68
C THR A 22 -15.80 -0.44 -3.42
N LEU A 23 -15.00 0.31 -4.18
CA LEU A 23 -14.82 1.75 -4.02
C LEU A 23 -15.38 2.48 -5.25
N GLN A 24 -16.58 3.04 -5.08
CA GLN A 24 -17.22 4.00 -5.98
C GLN A 24 -17.07 5.45 -5.48
N GLY A 25 -16.96 5.63 -4.17
CA GLY A 25 -16.52 6.87 -3.53
C GLY A 25 -15.03 6.83 -3.17
N THR A 26 -14.63 7.60 -2.17
CA THR A 26 -13.24 7.70 -1.71
C THR A 26 -13.05 6.99 -0.37
N LEU A 27 -12.02 6.15 -0.29
CA LEU A 27 -11.47 5.65 0.96
C LEU A 27 -10.05 6.22 1.13
N MET A 28 -9.81 6.94 2.22
CA MET A 28 -8.53 7.56 2.54
C MET A 28 -8.00 7.02 3.87
N PHE A 29 -6.72 6.65 3.93
CA PHE A 29 -6.06 6.29 5.18
C PHE A 29 -5.76 7.56 5.98
N SER A 30 -6.14 7.59 7.26
CA SER A 30 -5.88 8.72 8.14
C SER A 30 -4.38 8.82 8.45
N PRO A 31 -3.72 9.96 8.17
CA PRO A 31 -2.31 10.16 8.55
C PRO A 31 -2.13 10.30 10.07
N ASP A 32 -3.19 10.61 10.81
CA ASP A 32 -3.15 10.87 12.25
C ASP A 32 -3.41 9.61 13.10
N ALA A 33 -3.83 8.51 12.47
CA ALA A 33 -4.21 7.27 13.17
C ALA A 33 -3.03 6.34 13.50
N GLY A 34 -1.82 6.66 13.05
CA GLY A 34 -0.66 5.78 13.16
C GLY A 34 -0.64 4.72 12.07
N ASP A 35 -0.11 3.55 12.40
CA ASP A 35 -0.04 2.40 11.48
C ASP A 35 -1.43 1.80 11.25
N LEU A 36 -1.76 1.54 10.00
CA LEU A 36 -3.07 1.04 9.60
C LEU A 36 -2.95 -0.18 8.69
N GLU A 37 -3.85 -1.13 8.88
CA GLU A 37 -3.94 -2.35 8.08
C GLU A 37 -5.28 -2.44 7.36
N LEU A 38 -5.27 -2.94 6.14
CA LEU A 38 -6.46 -3.29 5.36
C LEU A 38 -6.29 -4.68 4.77
N ASN A 39 -6.92 -5.65 5.42
CA ASN A 39 -6.90 -7.04 5.01
C ASN A 39 -8.11 -7.31 4.11
N CYS A 40 -7.86 -7.65 2.84
CA CYS A 40 -8.91 -7.86 1.85
C CYS A 40 -8.59 -9.02 0.90
N SER A 41 -9.57 -9.82 0.44
CA SER A 41 -9.30 -10.71 -0.71
C SER A 41 -9.33 -9.95 -2.04
N TYR A 42 -10.30 -9.04 -2.19
CA TYR A 42 -10.43 -8.22 -3.40
C TYR A 42 -10.73 -6.76 -3.05
N ILE A 43 -10.01 -5.85 -3.70
CA ILE A 43 -10.27 -4.41 -3.67
C ILE A 43 -10.60 -3.98 -5.11
N MET A 44 -11.84 -3.56 -5.33
CA MET A 44 -12.37 -3.15 -6.63
C MET A 44 -12.63 -1.65 -6.64
N ILE A 45 -11.77 -0.88 -7.31
CA ILE A 45 -11.94 0.55 -7.48
C ILE A 45 -12.68 0.80 -8.78
N GLN A 46 -13.91 1.29 -8.69
CA GLN A 46 -14.81 1.54 -9.83
C GLN A 46 -15.37 2.96 -9.73
N TYR A 47 -14.81 3.93 -10.45
CA TYR A 47 -15.12 5.37 -10.35
C TYR A 47 -14.67 6.05 -9.07
N GLY A 48 -14.25 5.28 -8.06
CA GLY A 48 -13.78 5.77 -6.78
C GLY A 48 -12.27 5.96 -6.67
N ARG A 49 -11.82 6.12 -5.43
CA ARG A 49 -10.41 6.36 -5.07
C ARG A 49 -10.02 5.58 -3.83
N LEU A 50 -8.83 4.98 -3.85
CA LEU A 50 -8.11 4.55 -2.66
C LEU A 50 -6.89 5.45 -2.49
N ILE A 51 -6.78 6.09 -1.33
CA ILE A 51 -5.77 7.12 -1.06
C ILE A 51 -4.97 6.76 0.18
N ILE A 52 -3.66 6.64 0.01
CA ILE A 52 -2.66 6.49 1.06
C ILE A 52 -1.58 7.52 0.77
N GLY A 53 -1.72 8.71 1.38
CA GLY A 53 -0.86 9.87 1.14
C GLY A 53 -1.02 10.50 -0.25
N TYR A 54 -0.40 11.65 -0.42
CA TYR A 54 -0.29 12.39 -1.67
C TYR A 54 1.17 12.72 -2.00
N ALA A 55 1.44 13.18 -3.21
CA ALA A 55 2.80 13.50 -3.64
C ALA A 55 3.42 14.67 -2.84
N ASP A 56 2.60 15.65 -2.46
CA ASP A 56 2.96 16.81 -1.65
C ASP A 56 2.80 16.59 -0.14
N ASP A 57 2.02 15.59 0.26
CA ASP A 57 1.84 15.19 1.66
C ASP A 57 1.88 13.65 1.79
N PRO A 58 3.09 13.04 1.83
CA PRO A 58 3.24 11.60 1.87
C PRO A 58 2.74 10.99 3.17
N PHE A 59 2.20 9.77 3.10
CA PHE A 59 1.69 9.05 4.26
C PHE A 59 2.81 8.83 5.30
N PRO A 60 2.65 9.33 6.53
CA PRO A 60 3.75 9.36 7.50
C PRO A 60 3.96 8.01 8.20
N ASN A 61 2.96 7.15 8.24
CA ASN A 61 2.99 5.90 9.00
C ASN A 61 3.08 4.68 8.07
N LYS A 62 3.00 3.47 8.62
CA LYS A 62 2.94 2.25 7.84
C LYS A 62 1.50 1.94 7.45
N ALA A 63 1.22 1.88 6.16
CA ALA A 63 -0.04 1.35 5.63
C ALA A 63 0.21 -0.04 5.04
N ILE A 64 -0.45 -1.06 5.56
CA ILE A 64 -0.31 -2.45 5.12
C ILE A 64 -1.61 -2.88 4.46
N ILE A 65 -1.55 -3.25 3.17
CA ILE A 65 -2.66 -3.92 2.48
C ILE A 65 -2.29 -5.39 2.31
N THR A 66 -3.01 -6.27 2.99
CA THR A 66 -2.82 -7.72 2.87
C THR A 66 -3.88 -8.30 1.94
N LEU A 67 -3.45 -8.93 0.84
CA LEU A 67 -4.36 -9.63 -0.06
C LEU A 67 -4.52 -11.10 0.35
N GLU A 68 -5.63 -11.40 1.02
CA GLU A 68 -5.92 -12.72 1.57
C GLU A 68 -6.53 -13.68 0.55
N GLY A 69 -6.20 -14.96 0.64
CA GLY A 69 -6.86 -16.00 -0.14
C GLY A 69 -6.07 -17.30 -0.19
N GLU A 70 -6.70 -18.35 -0.69
CA GLU A 70 -6.09 -19.67 -0.85
C GLU A 70 -5.51 -19.87 -2.25
N ARG A 71 -4.69 -20.92 -2.43
CA ARG A 71 -4.19 -21.31 -3.77
C ARG A 71 -5.33 -21.61 -4.75
N THR A 72 -6.48 -22.03 -4.23
CA THR A 72 -7.68 -22.36 -5.01
C THR A 72 -8.77 -21.28 -4.88
N ALA A 73 -8.40 -20.06 -4.47
CA ALA A 73 -9.36 -18.97 -4.36
C ALA A 73 -10.01 -18.68 -5.73
N TYR A 74 -11.30 -18.34 -5.70
CA TYR A 74 -12.05 -18.00 -6.90
C TYR A 74 -11.46 -16.75 -7.55
N GLU A 75 -11.30 -16.77 -8.87
CA GLU A 75 -10.86 -15.60 -9.59
C GLU A 75 -12.05 -14.69 -9.90
N LEU A 76 -11.88 -13.39 -9.65
CA LEU A 76 -12.75 -12.41 -10.30
C LEU A 76 -12.43 -12.44 -11.81
N PRO A 77 -13.44 -12.55 -12.69
CA PRO A 77 -13.21 -12.50 -14.12
C PRO A 77 -12.37 -11.27 -14.48
N VAL A 78 -11.30 -11.48 -15.26
CA VAL A 78 -10.31 -10.45 -15.67
C VAL A 78 -9.31 -10.04 -14.58
N TYR A 79 -9.63 -10.16 -13.29
CA TYR A 79 -8.83 -9.56 -12.21
C TYR A 79 -8.06 -10.54 -11.32
N GLY A 80 -8.37 -11.84 -11.40
CA GLY A 80 -7.67 -12.89 -10.65
C GLY A 80 -8.19 -13.11 -9.23
N ALA A 81 -7.49 -13.95 -8.46
CA ALA A 81 -7.96 -14.49 -7.18
C ALA A 81 -7.63 -13.63 -5.94
N LYS A 82 -6.71 -12.66 -6.09
CA LYS A 82 -6.24 -11.75 -5.04
C LYS A 82 -5.80 -10.46 -5.70
N THR A 83 -6.56 -9.38 -5.55
CA THR A 83 -6.36 -8.25 -6.45
C THR A 83 -6.74 -6.91 -5.86
N ILE A 84 -5.98 -5.89 -6.27
CA ILE A 84 -6.41 -4.49 -6.26
C ILE A 84 -6.65 -4.13 -7.73
N ALA A 85 -7.91 -4.10 -8.12
CA ALA A 85 -8.29 -3.82 -9.51
C ALA A 85 -8.82 -2.39 -9.62
N VAL A 86 -8.27 -1.64 -10.56
CA VAL A 86 -8.72 -0.28 -10.89
C VAL A 86 -9.45 -0.30 -12.22
N ARG A 87 -10.76 -0.04 -12.19
CA ARG A 87 -11.61 0.12 -13.37
C ARG A 87 -12.16 1.53 -13.38
N THR A 88 -11.50 2.43 -14.10
CA THR A 88 -11.88 3.85 -14.19
C THR A 88 -11.90 4.48 -12.80
N GLY A 89 -10.75 4.66 -12.15
CA GLY A 89 -10.66 5.25 -10.81
C GLY A 89 -9.20 5.59 -10.49
N GLN A 90 -8.89 5.82 -9.21
CA GLN A 90 -7.53 6.18 -8.80
C GLN A 90 -7.06 5.34 -7.62
N LEU A 91 -5.84 4.82 -7.76
CA LEU A 91 -5.07 4.24 -6.67
C LEU A 91 -3.90 5.20 -6.42
N ILE A 92 -3.91 5.87 -5.28
CA ILE A 92 -2.93 6.91 -4.92
C ILE A 92 -2.16 6.39 -3.70
N LEU A 93 -0.87 6.10 -3.91
CA LEU A 93 0.00 5.49 -2.91
C LEU A 93 1.30 6.29 -2.85
N HIS A 94 1.39 7.25 -1.93
CA HIS A 94 2.59 8.02 -1.66
C HIS A 94 2.98 7.84 -0.20
N GLY A 95 4.03 7.06 0.04
CA GLY A 95 4.71 7.00 1.33
C GLY A 95 5.91 7.95 1.36
N ARG A 96 6.57 8.03 2.51
CA ARG A 96 7.85 8.77 2.66
C ARG A 96 8.82 8.38 1.55
N GLU A 97 9.54 9.37 1.01
CA GLU A 97 10.58 9.14 0.02
C GLU A 97 11.69 8.28 0.62
N ARG A 98 12.13 7.25 -0.11
CA ARG A 98 13.19 6.33 0.31
C ARG A 98 14.16 6.11 -0.84
N VAL A 99 15.44 6.09 -0.53
CA VAL A 99 16.48 5.70 -1.48
C VAL A 99 16.37 4.19 -1.67
N SER A 100 15.82 3.76 -2.81
CA SER A 100 15.57 2.33 -3.09
C SER A 100 16.83 1.56 -3.50
N TRP A 101 17.83 2.27 -4.03
CA TRP A 101 19.13 1.74 -4.38
C TRP A 101 20.15 2.87 -4.35
N THR A 102 21.42 2.51 -4.14
CA THR A 102 22.57 3.41 -4.23
C THR A 102 23.79 2.57 -4.57
N ARG A 103 24.95 3.19 -4.80
CA ARG A 103 26.19 2.51 -5.11
C ARG A 103 27.07 2.37 -3.88
N LEU A 104 28.00 1.43 -3.94
CA LEU A 104 29.06 1.34 -2.96
C LEU A 104 29.99 2.54 -3.12
N ALA A 105 30.19 3.29 -2.03
CA ALA A 105 31.19 4.36 -1.99
C ALA A 105 32.62 3.82 -1.90
N GLN A 106 32.79 2.54 -1.54
CA GLN A 106 34.09 1.88 -1.44
C GLN A 106 34.01 0.39 -1.76
N ASN A 107 35.14 -0.19 -2.14
CA ASN A 107 35.25 -1.64 -2.35
C ASN A 107 34.93 -2.42 -1.07
N VAL A 108 34.27 -3.57 -1.23
CA VAL A 108 33.93 -4.50 -0.15
C VAL A 108 34.63 -5.82 -0.44
N HIS A 109 35.29 -6.40 0.57
CA HIS A 109 35.99 -7.67 0.46
C HIS A 109 35.25 -8.78 1.20
N ALA A 110 35.54 -10.04 0.86
CA ALA A 110 34.97 -11.19 1.54
C ALA A 110 35.33 -11.15 3.04
N GLY A 111 34.32 -11.32 3.89
CA GLY A 111 34.47 -11.24 5.36
C GLY A 111 34.17 -9.87 5.97
N ASN A 112 33.94 -8.83 5.16
CA ASN A 112 33.46 -7.55 5.68
C ASN A 112 32.04 -7.70 6.24
N VAL A 113 31.78 -7.06 7.38
CA VAL A 113 30.47 -7.03 8.06
C VAL A 113 29.75 -5.69 7.89
N THR A 114 30.36 -4.74 7.17
CA THR A 114 29.79 -3.41 6.90
C THR A 114 30.04 -3.02 5.45
N ILE A 115 29.13 -2.19 4.92
CA ILE A 115 29.24 -1.53 3.61
C ILE A 115 29.11 -0.01 3.81
N VAL A 116 29.69 0.76 2.90
CA VAL A 116 29.52 2.22 2.85
C VAL A 116 28.94 2.57 1.50
N VAL A 117 27.88 3.37 1.51
CA VAL A 117 27.09 3.73 0.34
C VAL A 117 27.25 5.20 -0.03
N GLU A 118 27.10 5.54 -1.31
CA GLU A 118 27.28 6.91 -1.81
C GLU A 118 26.20 7.88 -1.29
N GLU A 119 24.95 7.42 -1.21
CA GLU A 119 23.82 8.22 -0.75
C GLU A 119 23.41 7.81 0.66
N HIS A 120 22.95 8.78 1.45
CA HIS A 120 22.36 8.47 2.76
C HIS A 120 21.06 7.69 2.57
N THR A 121 20.95 6.53 3.22
CA THR A 121 19.76 5.69 3.18
C THR A 121 19.23 5.46 4.59
N ASP A 122 17.97 5.07 4.66
CA ASP A 122 17.27 4.66 5.88
C ASP A 122 17.17 3.13 5.99
N TRP A 123 18.09 2.41 5.35
CA TRP A 123 18.12 0.95 5.36
C TRP A 123 18.52 0.44 6.74
N GLU A 124 17.74 -0.49 7.29
CA GLU A 124 18.10 -1.19 8.52
C GLU A 124 19.18 -2.24 8.23
N VAL A 125 20.06 -2.48 9.21
CA VAL A 125 21.01 -3.60 9.15
C VAL A 125 20.20 -4.89 9.17
N GLY A 126 20.43 -5.75 8.18
CA GLY A 126 19.71 -7.01 7.99
C GLY A 126 19.95 -8.03 9.10
#